data_AF-A0A941L124-F1
#
_entry.id   AF-A0A941L124-F1
#
_cell.length_a   1.000
_cell.length_b   1.000
_cell.length_c   1.000
_cell.angle_alpha   90.00
_cell.angle_beta   90.00
_cell.angle_gamma   90.00
#
_symmetry.space_group_name_H-M   'P 1'
#
loop_
_entity.id
_entity.type
_entity.pdbx_description
1 polymer ?
#
loop_
_entity_poly.entity_id
_entity_poly.type
_entity_poly.pdbx_seq_one_letter_code
_entity_poly.pdbx_strand_id
1 'polypeptide(L)'
;MEISSIQNRSVAEHTKPADETPAKHNKTLQNQAILKASLEVSISSGNDSLALLYRTAVTELNNVLEADLGPSAIQQAYDSGVDVSPAATAERIVSLSANFFSSYQNQHTEMDYQTQVQSFVELISGGIDQGFSDAREILDGLQVLQGDIAANIDTTYDLVQEKLAALTETLLNSGNKSEDSSEPQT
;
A
#
# COMPACT_ATOMS: atom_id res chain seq x y z
N MET A 1 -29.68 -81.15 -39.40
CA MET A 1 -28.84 -80.10 -38.80
C MET A 1 -28.64 -80.50 -37.35
N GLU A 2 -27.46 -80.74 -36.79
CA GLU A 2 -26.08 -80.71 -37.23
C GLU A 2 -25.25 -81.48 -36.16
N ILE A 3 -24.29 -82.30 -36.61
CA ILE A 3 -22.98 -82.66 -36.01
C ILE A 3 -22.77 -82.54 -34.48
N SER A 4 -22.58 -83.65 -33.76
CA SER A 4 -21.32 -84.39 -33.52
C SER A 4 -20.33 -83.75 -32.52
N SER A 5 -20.31 -84.35 -31.32
CA SER A 5 -19.18 -85.05 -30.68
C SER A 5 -17.80 -84.39 -30.45
N ILE A 6 -17.30 -84.70 -29.23
CA ILE A 6 -15.91 -84.98 -28.80
C ILE A 6 -15.25 -83.95 -27.85
N GLN A 7 -14.96 -84.50 -26.68
CA GLN A 7 -14.15 -84.12 -25.53
C GLN A 7 -12.63 -84.16 -25.81
N ASN A 8 -11.84 -83.15 -25.39
CA ASN A 8 -10.46 -83.35 -24.86
C ASN A 8 -9.77 -82.05 -24.31
N ARG A 9 -9.33 -82.12 -23.05
CA ARG A 9 -8.12 -81.57 -22.35
C ARG A 9 -7.67 -80.09 -22.43
N SER A 10 -7.42 -79.57 -21.20
CA SER A 10 -6.25 -78.79 -20.71
C SER A 10 -5.99 -77.43 -21.39
N VAL A 11 -5.83 -76.30 -20.70
CA VAL A 11 -4.67 -75.96 -19.85
C VAL A 11 -5.10 -74.81 -18.91
N ALA A 12 -4.62 -74.86 -17.67
CA ALA A 12 -4.70 -73.78 -16.70
C ALA A 12 -3.97 -72.52 -17.19
N GLU A 13 -4.62 -71.36 -17.15
CA GLU A 13 -3.93 -70.07 -17.09
C GLU A 13 -4.36 -69.30 -15.86
N HIS A 14 -3.47 -69.36 -14.86
CA HIS A 14 -3.35 -68.40 -13.79
C HIS A 14 -3.25 -66.98 -14.38
N THR A 15 -4.28 -66.17 -14.24
CA THR A 15 -4.10 -64.71 -14.23
C THR A 15 -3.61 -64.30 -12.86
N LYS A 16 -2.28 -64.39 -12.71
CA LYS A 16 -1.47 -63.88 -11.61
C LYS A 16 -1.81 -62.38 -11.38
N PRO A 17 -2.06 -61.89 -10.15
CA PRO A 17 -2.00 -60.46 -9.90
C PRO A 17 -0.57 -60.01 -10.23
N ALA A 18 -0.43 -58.98 -11.07
CA ALA A 18 0.88 -58.43 -11.39
C ALA A 18 1.58 -58.04 -10.08
N ASP A 19 2.64 -58.77 -9.74
CA ASP A 19 3.56 -58.42 -8.65
C ASP A 19 4.04 -56.98 -8.89
N GLU A 20 3.49 -56.03 -8.13
CA GLU A 20 4.19 -54.78 -7.85
C GLU A 20 5.44 -55.16 -7.04
N THR A 21 6.55 -55.34 -7.73
CA THR A 21 7.82 -55.63 -7.06
C THR A 21 8.10 -54.54 -6.03
N PRO A 22 8.67 -54.88 -4.85
CA PRO A 22 9.04 -53.91 -3.82
C PRO A 22 9.84 -52.72 -4.35
N ALA A 23 10.62 -52.93 -5.41
CA ALA A 23 11.36 -51.89 -6.13
C ALA A 23 10.46 -50.83 -6.81
N LYS A 24 9.33 -51.23 -7.42
CA LYS A 24 8.35 -50.28 -8.01
C LYS A 24 7.59 -49.51 -6.93
N HIS A 25 7.24 -50.19 -5.84
CA HIS A 25 6.62 -49.56 -4.68
C HIS A 25 7.56 -48.53 -4.03
N ASN A 26 8.82 -48.90 -3.80
CA ASN A 26 9.85 -48.00 -3.26
C ASN A 26 10.11 -46.80 -4.18
N LYS A 27 10.17 -47.01 -5.50
CA LYS A 27 10.32 -45.92 -6.48
C LYS A 27 9.12 -44.96 -6.44
N THR A 28 7.91 -45.48 -6.28
CA THR A 28 6.69 -44.67 -6.16
C THR A 28 6.68 -43.85 -4.88
N LEU A 29 7.05 -44.45 -3.75
CA LEU A 29 7.20 -43.74 -2.47
C LEU A 29 8.28 -42.65 -2.54
N GLN A 30 9.40 -42.95 -3.20
CA GLN A 30 10.49 -41.98 -3.38
C GLN A 30 10.06 -40.81 -4.29
N ASN A 31 9.35 -41.09 -5.38
CA ASN A 31 8.78 -40.05 -6.24
C ASN A 31 7.77 -39.18 -5.48
N GLN A 32 6.93 -39.76 -4.63
CA GLN A 32 6.01 -39.01 -3.78
C GLN A 32 6.74 -38.17 -2.73
N ALA A 33 7.82 -38.68 -2.13
CA ALA A 33 8.64 -37.93 -1.18
C ALA A 33 9.35 -36.74 -1.85
N ILE A 34 9.85 -36.92 -3.08
CA ILE A 34 10.46 -35.84 -3.87
C ILE A 34 9.43 -34.75 -4.17
N LEU A 35 8.23 -35.12 -4.64
CA LEU A 35 7.16 -34.16 -4.93
C LEU A 35 6.70 -33.41 -3.68
N LYS A 36 6.59 -34.09 -2.54
CA LYS A 36 6.29 -33.46 -1.24
C LYS A 36 7.38 -32.50 -0.80
N ALA A 37 8.65 -32.89 -0.91
CA ALA A 37 9.77 -32.02 -0.56
C ALA A 37 9.85 -30.80 -1.48
N SER A 38 9.61 -30.96 -2.79
CA SER A 38 9.55 -29.85 -3.74
C SER A 38 8.38 -28.91 -3.46
N LEU A 39 7.21 -29.45 -3.10
CA LEU A 39 6.05 -28.68 -2.68
C LEU A 39 6.33 -27.94 -1.36
N GLU A 40 6.97 -28.60 -0.39
CA GLU A 40 7.31 -28.03 0.92
C GLU A 40 8.35 -26.92 0.81
N VAL A 41 9.37 -27.06 -0.05
CA VAL A 41 10.33 -26.00 -0.38
C VAL A 41 9.63 -24.83 -1.09
N SER A 42 8.71 -25.12 -2.01
CA SER A 42 7.94 -24.07 -2.71
C SER A 42 7.02 -23.31 -1.75
N ILE A 43 6.38 -24.02 -0.82
CA ILE A 43 5.52 -23.44 0.22
C ILE A 43 6.35 -22.68 1.27
N SER A 44 7.49 -23.21 1.71
CA SER A 44 8.37 -22.54 2.69
C SER A 44 9.03 -21.30 2.09
N SER A 45 9.31 -21.28 0.79
CA SER A 45 9.80 -20.11 0.05
C SER A 45 8.74 -19.04 -0.19
N GLY A 46 7.48 -19.30 0.20
CA GLY A 46 6.28 -18.53 -0.11
C GLY A 46 6.17 -17.14 0.51
N ASN A 47 7.24 -16.62 1.11
CA ASN A 47 7.32 -15.22 1.53
C ASN A 47 8.74 -14.66 1.46
N ASP A 48 9.77 -15.50 1.60
CA ASP A 48 11.18 -15.07 1.53
C ASP A 48 11.57 -14.56 0.14
N SER A 49 11.03 -15.17 -0.91
CA SER A 49 11.31 -14.77 -2.30
C SER A 49 10.70 -13.40 -2.61
N LEU A 50 9.49 -13.15 -2.08
CA LEU A 50 8.77 -11.89 -2.22
C LEU A 50 9.40 -10.80 -1.34
N ALA A 51 9.79 -11.13 -0.11
CA ALA A 51 10.54 -10.23 0.77
C ALA A 51 11.90 -9.85 0.18
N LEU A 52 12.60 -10.79 -0.45
CA LEU A 52 13.85 -10.52 -1.16
C LEU A 52 13.63 -9.62 -2.37
N LEU A 53 12.56 -9.85 -3.13
CA LEU A 53 12.15 -8.97 -4.23
C LEU A 53 11.84 -7.55 -3.72
N TYR A 54 11.05 -7.41 -2.65
CA TYR A 54 10.76 -6.11 -2.05
C TYR A 54 12.02 -5.43 -1.51
N ARG A 55 12.91 -6.17 -0.86
CA ARG A 55 14.19 -5.62 -0.40
C ARG A 55 15.02 -5.11 -1.57
N THR A 56 15.06 -5.87 -2.66
CA THR A 56 15.79 -5.48 -3.88
C THR A 56 15.16 -4.23 -4.50
N ALA A 57 13.83 -4.17 -4.60
CA ALA A 57 13.11 -3.00 -5.06
C ALA A 57 13.39 -1.77 -4.17
N VAL A 58 13.36 -1.91 -2.84
CA VAL A 58 13.68 -0.82 -1.90
C VAL A 58 15.14 -0.38 -2.02
N THR A 59 16.08 -1.31 -2.20
CA THR A 59 17.49 -0.96 -2.46
C THR A 59 17.63 -0.13 -3.73
N GLU A 60 17.04 -0.57 -4.84
CA GLU A 60 17.12 0.17 -6.10
C GLU A 60 16.39 1.51 -6.06
N LEU A 61 15.24 1.58 -5.39
CA LEU A 61 14.53 2.85 -5.19
C LEU A 61 15.37 3.84 -4.38
N ASN A 62 16.07 3.39 -3.33
CA ASN A 62 16.99 4.25 -2.57
C ASN A 62 18.16 4.73 -3.43
N ASN A 63 18.73 3.86 -4.28
CA ASN A 63 19.82 4.26 -5.20
C ASN A 63 19.35 5.35 -6.18
N VAL A 64 18.15 5.21 -6.73
CA VAL A 64 17.59 6.15 -7.71
C VAL A 64 17.26 7.50 -7.06
N LEU A 65 16.74 7.48 -5.83
CA LEU A 65 16.27 8.67 -5.13
C LEU A 65 17.33 9.32 -4.24
N GLU A 66 18.54 8.78 -4.15
CA GLU A 66 19.59 9.25 -3.25
C GLU A 66 19.96 10.72 -3.46
N ALA A 67 20.01 11.16 -4.72
CA ALA A 67 20.36 12.54 -5.06
C ALA A 67 19.36 13.57 -4.50
N ASP A 68 18.08 13.18 -4.39
CA ASP A 68 16.98 14.06 -3.97
C ASP A 68 16.65 13.91 -2.48
N LEU A 69 16.64 12.67 -1.97
CA LEU A 69 16.17 12.34 -0.62
C LEU A 69 17.29 12.00 0.38
N GLY A 70 18.51 11.80 -0.12
CA GLY A 70 19.65 11.34 0.65
C GLY A 70 19.76 9.82 0.78
N PRO A 71 20.87 9.31 1.34
CA PRO A 71 21.16 7.88 1.37
C PRO A 71 20.13 7.09 2.19
N SER A 72 19.60 6.02 1.61
CA SER A 72 18.67 5.09 2.29
C SER A 72 17.40 5.74 2.86
N ALA A 73 16.92 6.84 2.27
CA ALA A 73 15.78 7.61 2.79
C ALA A 73 14.50 6.76 3.00
N ILE A 74 14.18 5.83 2.09
CA ILE A 74 13.03 4.94 2.24
C ILE A 74 13.20 4.00 3.42
N GLN A 75 14.41 3.44 3.61
CA GLN A 75 14.68 2.54 4.73
C GLN A 75 14.63 3.30 6.05
N GLN A 76 15.19 4.51 6.10
CA GLN A 76 15.13 5.36 7.30
C GLN A 76 13.69 5.75 7.65
N ALA A 77 12.86 6.07 6.66
CA ALA A 77 11.44 6.35 6.88
C ALA A 77 10.68 5.13 7.44
N TYR A 78 10.99 3.93 6.97
CA TYR A 78 10.44 2.69 7.51
C TYR A 78 10.95 2.41 8.94
N ASP A 79 12.27 2.47 9.16
CA ASP A 79 12.91 2.14 10.43
C ASP A 79 12.57 3.13 11.56
N SER A 80 12.32 4.39 11.21
CA SER A 80 11.88 5.42 12.16
C SER A 80 10.46 5.19 12.67
N GLY A 81 9.72 4.22 12.10
CA GLY A 81 8.35 3.92 12.51
C GLY A 81 7.42 5.11 12.30
N VAL A 82 7.67 5.89 11.24
CA VAL A 82 6.84 7.04 10.90
C VAL A 82 5.41 6.56 10.75
N ASP A 83 4.51 7.18 11.52
CA ASP A 83 3.08 6.94 11.38
C ASP A 83 2.64 7.46 10.01
N VAL A 84 2.22 6.51 9.17
CA VAL A 84 1.68 6.71 7.82
C VAL A 84 0.19 6.34 7.76
N SER A 85 -0.47 6.25 8.91
CA SER A 85 -1.93 6.15 8.96
C SER A 85 -2.57 7.36 8.23
N PRO A 86 -3.81 7.22 7.75
CA PRO A 86 -4.52 8.33 7.12
C PRO A 86 -4.53 9.60 7.98
N ALA A 87 -4.75 9.46 9.29
CA ALA A 87 -4.80 10.60 10.20
C ALA A 87 -3.44 11.31 10.36
N ALA A 88 -2.36 10.56 10.52
CA ALA A 88 -1.02 11.14 10.64
C ALA A 88 -0.55 11.78 9.32
N THR A 89 -0.91 11.18 8.19
CA THR A 89 -0.61 11.73 6.87
C THR A 89 -1.40 13.01 6.61
N ALA A 90 -2.70 13.03 6.92
CA ALA A 90 -3.55 14.22 6.80
C ALA A 90 -3.03 15.38 7.67
N GLU A 91 -2.62 15.08 8.91
CA GLU A 91 -1.99 16.06 9.81
C GLU A 91 -0.73 16.66 9.19
N ARG A 92 0.14 15.82 8.61
CA ARG A 92 1.39 16.27 8.00
C ARG A 92 1.15 17.18 6.80
N ILE A 93 0.17 16.85 5.94
CA ILE A 93 -0.22 17.67 4.79
C ILE A 93 -0.69 19.05 5.24
N VAL A 94 -1.65 19.10 6.17
CA VAL A 94 -2.25 20.38 6.60
C VAL A 94 -1.23 21.21 7.38
N SER A 95 -0.47 20.60 8.29
CA SER A 95 0.59 21.31 9.04
C SER A 95 1.66 21.90 8.12
N LEU A 96 2.11 21.13 7.11
CA LEU A 96 3.10 21.62 6.15
C LEU A 96 2.58 22.84 5.39
N SER A 97 1.36 22.76 4.87
CA SER A 97 0.72 23.87 4.15
C SER A 97 0.49 25.08 5.04
N ALA A 98 -0.01 24.88 6.27
CA ALA A 98 -0.31 25.95 7.21
C ALA A 98 0.94 26.80 7.57
N ASN A 99 2.14 26.21 7.56
CA ASN A 99 3.39 26.95 7.81
C ASN A 99 3.66 28.09 6.82
N PHE A 100 3.02 28.08 5.65
CA PHE A 100 3.17 29.15 4.66
C PHE A 100 2.30 30.37 4.96
N PHE A 101 1.36 30.30 5.90
CA PHE A 101 0.39 31.37 6.13
C PHE A 101 1.06 32.70 6.48
N SER A 102 2.02 32.73 7.41
CA SER A 102 2.70 33.98 7.79
C SER A 102 3.42 34.64 6.60
N SER A 103 4.04 33.84 5.72
CA SER A 103 4.66 34.35 4.50
C SER A 103 3.61 34.90 3.52
N TYR A 104 2.48 34.22 3.38
CA TYR A 104 1.36 34.67 2.57
C TYR A 104 0.82 36.02 3.05
N GLN A 105 0.58 36.18 4.37
CA GLN A 105 0.11 37.44 4.95
C GLN A 105 1.06 38.61 4.66
N ASN A 106 2.37 38.40 4.80
CA ASN A 106 3.38 39.42 4.54
C ASN A 106 3.44 39.85 3.07
N GLN A 107 3.02 38.99 2.14
CA GLN A 107 2.94 39.29 0.71
C GLN A 107 1.61 39.91 0.30
N HIS A 108 0.58 39.79 1.15
CA HIS A 108 -0.79 40.21 0.89
C HIS A 108 -1.31 41.24 1.91
N THR A 109 -0.45 42.18 2.31
CA THR A 109 -0.77 43.23 3.31
C THR A 109 -1.88 44.19 2.87
N GLU A 110 -2.23 44.20 1.58
CA GLU A 110 -3.34 44.95 1.00
C GLU A 110 -4.71 44.39 1.36
N MET A 111 -4.79 43.11 1.76
CA MET A 111 -6.03 42.45 2.16
C MET A 111 -6.25 42.58 3.67
N ASP A 112 -7.50 42.64 4.11
CA ASP A 112 -7.82 42.47 5.54
C ASP A 112 -7.55 41.03 6.01
N TYR A 113 -7.43 40.83 7.32
CA TYR A 113 -7.06 39.53 7.88
C TYR A 113 -8.02 38.40 7.50
N GLN A 114 -9.33 38.67 7.52
CA GLN A 114 -10.33 37.66 7.18
C GLN A 114 -10.20 37.24 5.72
N THR A 115 -10.02 38.21 4.81
CA THR A 115 -9.78 37.95 3.39
C THR A 115 -8.46 37.19 3.16
N GLN A 116 -7.39 37.51 3.91
CA GLN A 116 -6.12 36.76 3.84
C GLN A 116 -6.30 35.29 4.24
N VAL A 117 -7.02 35.02 5.33
CA VAL A 117 -7.29 33.64 5.79
C VAL A 117 -8.07 32.86 4.73
N GLN A 118 -9.18 33.42 4.24
CA GLN A 118 -10.05 32.74 3.28
C GLN A 118 -9.31 32.44 1.97
N SER A 119 -8.61 33.44 1.43
CA SER A 119 -7.86 33.31 0.16
C SER A 119 -6.70 32.32 0.29
N PHE A 120 -6.02 32.31 1.45
CA PHE A 120 -4.95 31.35 1.71
C PHE A 120 -5.46 29.91 1.79
N VAL A 121 -6.53 29.68 2.56
CA VAL A 121 -7.12 28.34 2.70
C VAL A 121 -7.61 27.84 1.34
N GLU A 122 -8.29 28.68 0.56
CA GLU A 122 -8.74 28.34 -0.78
C GLU A 122 -7.56 27.94 -1.68
N LEU A 123 -6.47 28.71 -1.65
CA LEU A 123 -5.26 28.43 -2.42
C LEU A 123 -4.65 27.07 -2.06
N ILE A 124 -4.44 26.79 -0.77
CA ILE A 124 -3.84 25.51 -0.36
C ILE A 124 -4.80 24.34 -0.58
N SER A 125 -6.12 24.54 -0.41
CA SER A 125 -7.13 23.51 -0.69
C SER A 125 -7.08 23.12 -2.17
N GLY A 126 -7.03 24.08 -3.08
CA GLY A 126 -6.93 23.81 -4.52
C GLY A 126 -5.65 23.06 -4.89
N GLY A 127 -4.50 23.43 -4.30
CA GLY A 127 -3.24 22.70 -4.50
C GLY A 127 -3.27 21.27 -3.97
N ILE A 128 -3.89 21.07 -2.80
CA ILE A 128 -4.08 19.74 -2.19
C ILE A 128 -5.02 18.89 -3.06
N ASP A 129 -6.16 19.43 -3.49
CA ASP A 129 -7.14 18.72 -4.33
C ASP A 129 -6.49 18.24 -5.63
N GLN A 130 -5.73 19.12 -6.30
CA GLN A 130 -4.98 18.75 -7.49
C GLN A 130 -3.98 17.62 -7.20
N GLY A 131 -3.18 17.76 -6.13
CA GLY A 131 -2.20 16.75 -5.74
C GLY A 131 -2.82 15.38 -5.42
N PHE A 132 -3.99 15.35 -4.78
CA PHE A 132 -4.73 14.10 -4.54
C PHE A 132 -5.23 13.47 -5.84
N SER A 133 -5.78 14.28 -6.76
CA SER A 133 -6.23 13.80 -8.07
C SER A 133 -5.05 13.19 -8.85
N ASP A 134 -3.94 13.91 -8.94
CA ASP A 134 -2.75 13.47 -9.68
C ASP A 134 -2.15 12.20 -9.07
N ALA A 135 -2.05 12.14 -7.74
CA ALA A 135 -1.55 10.95 -7.05
C ALA A 135 -2.44 9.73 -7.30
N ARG A 136 -3.77 9.90 -7.31
CA ARG A 136 -4.70 8.81 -7.64
C ARG A 136 -4.54 8.35 -9.09
N GLU A 137 -4.44 9.28 -10.05
CA GLU A 137 -4.24 8.94 -11.46
C GLU A 137 -2.96 8.11 -11.64
N ILE A 138 -1.87 8.50 -10.99
CA ILE A 138 -0.60 7.74 -11.01
C ILE A 138 -0.81 6.33 -10.46
N LEU A 139 -1.43 6.20 -9.27
CA LEU A 139 -1.62 4.90 -8.62
C LEU A 139 -2.60 3.99 -9.38
N ASP A 140 -3.60 4.57 -10.04
CA ASP A 140 -4.51 3.85 -10.94
C ASP A 140 -3.79 3.38 -12.19
N GLY A 141 -2.97 4.23 -12.81
CA GLY A 141 -2.12 3.88 -13.95
C GLY A 141 -1.11 2.77 -13.64
N LEU A 142 -0.66 2.69 -12.38
CA LEU A 142 0.18 1.61 -11.85
C LEU A 142 -0.61 0.35 -11.48
N GLN A 143 -1.95 0.37 -11.57
CA GLN A 143 -2.86 -0.70 -11.21
C GLN A 143 -2.74 -1.15 -9.74
N VAL A 144 -2.36 -0.24 -8.85
CA VAL A 144 -2.23 -0.48 -7.40
C VAL A 144 -3.33 0.18 -6.57
N LEU A 145 -4.14 1.05 -7.19
CA LEU A 145 -5.23 1.78 -6.52
C LEU A 145 -6.44 0.87 -6.25
N GLN A 146 -6.33 -0.02 -5.27
CA GLN A 146 -7.38 -0.98 -4.94
C GLN A 146 -7.36 -1.37 -3.46
N GLY A 147 -8.49 -1.89 -2.96
CA GLY A 147 -8.64 -2.34 -1.58
C GLY A 147 -8.25 -1.27 -0.56
N ASP A 148 -7.41 -1.65 0.40
CA ASP A 148 -6.98 -0.78 1.51
C ASP A 148 -6.22 0.47 1.02
N ILE A 149 -5.52 0.41 -0.12
CA ILE A 149 -4.82 1.58 -0.66
C ILE A 149 -5.82 2.65 -1.07
N ALA A 150 -6.85 2.29 -1.84
CA ALA A 150 -7.89 3.21 -2.26
C ALA A 150 -8.65 3.77 -1.03
N ALA A 151 -9.06 2.89 -0.11
CA ALA A 151 -9.80 3.28 1.08
C ALA A 151 -8.98 4.22 2.01
N ASN A 152 -7.68 3.96 2.18
CA ASN A 152 -6.82 4.82 2.98
C ASN A 152 -6.59 6.18 2.33
N ILE A 153 -6.47 6.24 1.00
CA ILE A 153 -6.35 7.52 0.27
C ILE A 153 -7.62 8.34 0.44
N ASP A 154 -8.79 7.73 0.25
CA ASP A 154 -10.09 8.39 0.44
C ASP A 154 -10.23 8.91 1.87
N THR A 155 -9.91 8.07 2.86
CA THR A 155 -9.94 8.47 4.28
C THR A 155 -8.95 9.61 4.57
N THR A 156 -7.76 9.58 3.96
CA THR A 156 -6.77 10.66 4.14
C THR A 156 -7.31 11.97 3.56
N TYR A 157 -7.93 11.91 2.38
CA TYR A 157 -8.53 13.08 1.75
C TYR A 157 -9.62 13.69 2.63
N ASP A 158 -10.56 12.89 3.12
CA ASP A 158 -11.65 13.35 3.98
C ASP A 158 -11.10 14.03 5.25
N LEU A 159 -10.09 13.43 5.89
CA LEU A 159 -9.45 13.98 7.08
C LEU A 159 -8.68 15.27 6.79
N VAL A 160 -8.08 15.41 5.60
CA VAL A 160 -7.45 16.67 5.18
C VAL A 160 -8.51 17.76 5.06
N GLN A 161 -9.66 17.48 4.45
CA GLN A 161 -10.73 18.47 4.33
C GLN A 161 -11.29 18.90 5.68
N GLU A 162 -11.51 17.96 6.60
CA GLU A 162 -11.91 18.26 7.97
C GLU A 162 -10.88 19.18 8.66
N LYS A 163 -9.59 18.85 8.53
CA LYS A 163 -8.49 19.63 9.13
C LYS A 163 -8.34 21.01 8.50
N LEU A 164 -8.57 21.17 7.20
CA LEU A 164 -8.57 22.49 6.54
C LEU A 164 -9.73 23.36 7.02
N ALA A 165 -10.92 22.78 7.19
CA ALA A 165 -12.05 23.48 7.79
C ALA A 165 -11.72 23.94 9.23
N ALA A 166 -11.18 23.04 10.06
CA ALA A 166 -10.77 23.36 11.42
C ALA A 166 -9.64 24.41 11.49
N LEU A 167 -8.69 24.37 10.54
CA LEU A 167 -7.65 25.39 10.41
C LEU A 167 -8.25 26.77 10.13
N THR A 168 -9.20 26.83 9.20
CA THR A 168 -9.91 28.08 8.85
C THR A 168 -10.59 28.69 10.06
N GLU A 169 -11.36 27.89 10.80
CA GLU A 169 -12.02 28.33 12.02
C GLU A 169 -11.01 28.81 13.07
N THR A 170 -9.91 28.07 13.25
CA THR A 170 -8.85 28.41 14.20
C THR A 170 -8.20 29.76 13.88
N LEU A 171 -7.90 30.01 12.60
CA LEU A 171 -7.30 31.27 12.14
C LEU A 171 -8.28 32.44 12.33
N LEU A 172 -9.51 32.31 11.86
CA LEU A 172 -10.53 33.37 12.00
C LEU A 172 -10.83 33.70 13.48
N ASN A 173 -10.90 32.70 14.35
CA ASN A 173 -11.10 32.91 15.78
C ASN A 173 -9.91 33.57 16.48
N SER A 174 -8.69 33.36 15.97
CA SER A 174 -7.47 33.99 16.48
C SER A 174 -7.37 35.47 16.09
N GLY A 175 -7.83 35.83 14.89
CA GLY A 175 -7.99 37.22 14.46
C GLY A 175 -8.95 38.00 15.35
N ASN A 176 -10.13 37.43 15.63
CA ASN A 176 -11.17 38.09 16.44
C ASN A 176 -10.74 38.35 17.89
N LYS A 177 -9.92 37.48 18.51
CA LYS A 177 -9.38 37.69 19.86
C LYS A 177 -8.35 38.82 19.94
N SER A 178 -7.72 39.16 18.81
CA SER A 178 -6.68 40.19 18.75
C SER A 178 -7.28 41.59 18.62
N GLU A 179 -8.53 41.72 18.16
CA GLU A 179 -9.23 43.01 18.04
C GLU A 179 -9.95 43.44 19.34
N ASP A 180 -10.43 42.49 20.15
CA ASP A 180 -11.18 42.75 21.40
C ASP A 180 -10.30 43.18 22.60
N SER A 181 -8.98 43.08 22.49
CA SER A 181 -8.03 43.48 23.55
C SER A 181 -7.53 44.93 23.43
N SER A 182 -8.14 45.73 22.55
CA SER A 182 -7.80 47.14 22.29
C SER A 182 -8.85 48.13 22.79
N GLU A 183 -9.47 47.91 23.97
CA GLU A 183 -10.23 48.98 24.63
C GLU A 183 -9.30 49.91 25.44
N PRO A 184 -9.43 51.24 25.30
CA PRO A 184 -8.63 52.18 26.07
C PRO A 184 -9.09 52.16 27.54
N GLN A 185 -8.22 51.71 28.44
CA GLN A 185 -8.39 52.01 29.85
C GLN A 185 -8.22 53.52 30.05
N THR A 186 -9.35 54.18 30.28
CA THR A 186 -9.47 55.59 30.69
C THR A 186 -8.87 55.83 32.05
#